data_AF-A0A4R3KG66-F1
#
_entry.id   AF-A0A4R3KG66-F1
#
_cell.length_a   1.000
_cell.length_b   1.000
_cell.length_c   1.000
_cell.angle_alpha   90.00
_cell.angle_beta   90.00
_cell.angle_gamma   90.00
#
_symmetry.space_group_name_H-M   'P 1'
#
loop_
_entity.id
_entity.type
_entity.pdbx_description
1 polymer ?
#
loop_
_entity_poly.entity_id
_entity_poly.type
_entity_poly.pdbx_seq_one_letter_code
_entity_poly.pdbx_strand_id
1 'polypeptide(L)'
;MEKTTTLNLRVNPSVKQRAEDILSQLGIPMSTAIDIYLKQISMVGGIPFPVTLPKAPESINADIMSSDELHEKLKKGYADIEAGNVQNAAEAFAVFREKL
;
A
#
# COMPACT_ATOMS: atom_id res chain seq x y z
N MET A 1 35.04 -13.82 10.36
CA MET A 1 33.86 -14.54 9.83
C MET A 1 32.73 -14.29 10.81
N GLU A 2 31.66 -13.63 10.39
CA GLU A 2 30.48 -13.47 11.26
C GLU A 2 29.85 -14.83 11.49
N LYS A 3 29.37 -15.07 12.72
CA LYS A 3 28.69 -16.32 13.06
C LYS A 3 27.34 -16.34 12.34
N THR A 4 27.20 -17.23 11.37
CA THR A 4 25.92 -17.45 10.70
C THR A 4 25.05 -18.38 11.54
N THR A 5 23.76 -18.07 11.62
CA THR A 5 22.74 -18.93 12.23
C THR A 5 21.66 -19.23 11.21
N THR A 6 21.06 -20.42 11.28
CA THR A 6 20.01 -20.83 10.35
C THR A 6 18.64 -20.44 10.90
N LEU A 7 17.85 -19.72 10.11
CA LEU A 7 16.45 -19.38 10.42
C LEU A 7 15.52 -20.29 9.63
N ASN A 8 14.73 -21.11 10.34
CA ASN A 8 13.68 -21.94 9.74
C ASN A 8 12.32 -21.26 9.91
N LEU A 9 11.65 -20.93 8.80
CA LEU A 9 10.35 -20.26 8.81
C LEU A 9 9.32 -21.07 8.03
N ARG A 10 8.12 -21.23 8.60
CA ARG A 10 6.96 -21.76 7.88
C ARG A 10 6.16 -20.60 7.30
N VAL A 11 5.97 -20.61 5.99
CA VAL A 11 5.21 -19.60 5.25
C VAL A 11 4.15 -20.27 4.38
N ASN A 12 3.09 -19.52 4.07
CA ASN A 12 2.12 -19.97 3.08
C ASN A 12 2.80 -20.07 1.69
N PRO A 13 2.65 -21.18 0.94
CA PRO A 13 3.29 -21.34 -0.37
C PRO A 13 2.95 -20.25 -1.38
N SER A 14 1.69 -19.78 -1.40
CA SER A 14 1.25 -18.73 -2.32
C SER A 14 1.89 -17.37 -2.00
N VAL A 15 2.07 -17.06 -0.72
CA VAL A 15 2.73 -15.82 -0.27
C VAL A 15 4.22 -15.89 -0.61
N LYS A 16 4.85 -17.05 -0.39
CA LYS A 16 6.25 -17.28 -0.75
C LYS A 16 6.49 -17.02 -2.23
N GLN A 17 5.67 -17.62 -3.11
CA GLN A 17 5.84 -17.49 -4.55
C GLN A 17 5.74 -16.04 -5.00
N ARG A 18 4.70 -15.32 -4.57
CA ARG A 18 4.51 -13.90 -4.93
C ARG A 18 5.68 -13.03 -4.48
N ALA A 19 6.16 -13.24 -3.26
CA ALA A 19 7.32 -12.51 -2.74
C ALA A 19 8.58 -12.82 -3.56
N GLU A 20 8.81 -14.09 -3.91
CA GLU A 20 9.95 -14.53 -4.72
C GLU A 20 9.90 -13.93 -6.14
N ASP A 21 8.73 -13.86 -6.76
CA ASP A 21 8.54 -13.23 -8.08
C ASP A 21 8.90 -11.74 -8.06
N ILE A 22 8.47 -11.01 -7.03
CA ILE A 22 8.78 -9.58 -6.85
C ILE A 22 10.28 -9.39 -6.58
N LEU A 23 10.84 -10.17 -5.65
CA LEU A 23 12.25 -10.08 -5.27
C LEU A 23 13.19 -10.44 -6.43
N SER A 24 12.80 -11.40 -7.26
CA SER A 24 13.52 -11.76 -8.49
C SER A 24 13.59 -10.59 -9.49
N GLN A 25 12.49 -9.87 -9.68
CA GLN A 25 12.48 -8.66 -10.52
C GLN A 25 13.38 -7.55 -9.97
N LEU A 26 13.54 -7.47 -8.65
CA LEU A 26 14.45 -6.54 -7.99
C LEU A 26 15.91 -7.03 -7.96
N GLY A 27 16.19 -8.27 -8.41
CA GLY A 27 17.51 -8.89 -8.35
C GLY A 27 17.96 -9.24 -6.92
N ILE A 28 17.02 -9.40 -5.99
CA ILE A 28 17.28 -9.63 -4.56
C ILE A 28 16.93 -11.08 -4.20
N PRO A 29 17.86 -11.89 -3.67
CA PRO A 29 17.52 -13.21 -3.14
C PRO A 29 16.63 -13.14 -1.90
N MET A 30 15.77 -14.15 -1.70
CA MET A 30 14.88 -14.24 -0.53
C MET A 30 15.64 -14.12 0.81
N SER A 31 16.79 -14.77 0.95
CA SER A 31 17.62 -14.68 2.16
C SER A 31 18.13 -13.28 2.43
N THR A 32 18.52 -12.54 1.39
CA THR A 32 18.95 -11.14 1.49
C THR A 32 17.80 -10.24 1.94
N ALA A 33 16.58 -10.46 1.42
CA ALA A 33 15.41 -9.70 1.86
C ALA A 33 15.10 -9.91 3.36
N ILE A 34 15.20 -11.16 3.83
CA ILE A 34 15.04 -11.48 5.26
C ILE A 34 16.14 -10.86 6.11
N ASP A 35 17.40 -10.87 5.66
CA ASP A 35 18.51 -10.23 6.36
C ASP A 35 18.31 -8.71 6.47
N ILE A 36 17.86 -8.05 5.39
CA ILE A 36 17.51 -6.63 5.39
C ILE A 36 16.41 -6.36 6.43
N TYR A 37 15.36 -7.18 6.47
CA TYR A 37 14.27 -7.03 7.44
C TYR A 37 14.74 -7.14 8.89
N LEU A 38 15.58 -8.13 9.22
CA LEU A 38 16.14 -8.30 10.56
C LEU A 38 17.03 -7.12 10.97
N LYS A 39 17.86 -6.62 10.04
CA LYS A 39 18.69 -5.42 10.26
C LYS A 39 17.84 -4.19 10.53
N GLN A 40 16.75 -4.02 9.78
CA GLN A 40 15.81 -2.91 9.99
C GLN A 40 15.13 -2.99 11.36
N ILE A 41 14.72 -4.17 11.81
CA ILE A 41 14.18 -4.34 13.18
C ILE A 41 15.22 -3.89 14.22
N SER A 42 16.45 -4.36 14.10
CA SER A 42 17.52 -4.01 15.04
C SER A 42 17.86 -2.51 15.01
N MET A 43 17.76 -1.87 13.85
CA MET A 43 18.10 -0.45 13.68
C MET A 43 17.01 0.47 14.22
N VAL A 44 15.75 0.15 13.96
CA VAL A 44 14.59 0.97 14.36
C VAL A 44 14.15 0.65 15.80
N GLY A 45 14.52 -0.52 16.34
CA GLY A 45 14.05 -0.98 17.64
C GLY A 45 12.56 -1.38 17.63
N GLY A 46 12.03 -1.78 16.47
CA GLY A 46 10.62 -2.10 16.27
C GLY A 46 10.35 -2.72 14.90
N ILE A 47 9.07 -2.95 14.56
CA ILE A 47 8.70 -3.45 13.23
C ILE A 47 8.88 -2.32 12.20
N PRO A 48 9.67 -2.52 11.13
CA PRO A 48 10.02 -1.48 10.16
C PRO A 48 8.92 -1.22 9.12
N PHE A 49 7.66 -1.31 9.54
CA PHE A 49 6.49 -0.88 8.81
C PHE A 49 5.32 -0.68 9.79
N PRO A 50 4.32 0.17 9.45
CA PRO A 50 3.17 0.38 10.31
C PRO A 50 2.35 -0.90 10.48
N VAL A 51 2.21 -1.37 11.72
CA VAL A 51 1.29 -2.49 12.04
C VAL A 51 -0.07 -1.89 12.43
N THR A 52 -0.74 -1.33 11.43
CA THR A 52 -2.06 -0.69 11.58
C THR A 52 -3.06 -1.30 10.63
N LEU A 53 -4.35 -1.21 10.97
CA LEU A 53 -5.41 -1.51 10.01
C LEU A 53 -5.28 -0.59 8.77
N PRO A 54 -5.62 -1.06 7.56
CA PRO A 54 -5.60 -0.21 6.38
C PRO A 54 -6.48 1.00 6.62
N LYS A 55 -5.87 2.19 6.66
CA LYS A 55 -6.60 3.45 6.68
C LYS A 55 -6.93 3.82 5.24
N ALA A 56 -8.11 4.39 5.02
CA ALA A 56 -8.40 5.02 3.73
C ALA A 56 -7.26 6.01 3.40
N PRO A 57 -6.80 6.08 2.13
CA PRO A 57 -5.78 7.05 1.73
C PRO A 57 -6.17 8.44 2.22
N GLU A 58 -5.21 9.21 2.74
CA GLU A 58 -5.51 10.52 3.33
C GLU A 58 -6.26 11.44 2.37
N SER A 59 -6.00 11.30 1.08
CA SER A 59 -6.65 12.05 -0.01
C SER A 59 -8.17 11.86 -0.13
N ILE A 60 -8.72 10.77 0.40
CA ILE A 60 -10.15 10.41 0.34
C ILE A 60 -10.75 10.17 1.74
N ASN A 61 -9.96 10.31 2.80
CA ASN A 61 -10.43 10.09 4.16
C ASN A 61 -11.07 11.37 4.72
N ALA A 62 -12.39 11.46 4.63
CA ALA A 62 -13.16 12.60 5.14
C ALA A 62 -13.05 12.78 6.67
N ASP A 63 -12.71 11.73 7.43
CA ASP A 63 -12.59 11.80 8.90
C ASP A 63 -11.38 12.62 9.35
N ILE A 64 -10.39 12.84 8.48
CA ILE A 64 -9.17 13.60 8.77
C ILE A 64 -9.05 14.90 7.97
N MET A 65 -10.00 15.17 7.06
CA MET A 65 -10.02 16.41 6.28
C MET A 65 -10.50 17.59 7.12
N SER A 66 -9.93 18.77 6.88
CA SER A 66 -10.52 20.00 7.40
C SER A 66 -11.81 20.31 6.65
N SER A 67 -12.73 21.04 7.29
CA SER A 67 -13.97 21.48 6.66
C SER A 67 -13.72 22.31 5.40
N ASP A 68 -12.64 23.10 5.38
CA ASP A 68 -12.26 23.91 4.23
C ASP A 68 -11.79 23.05 3.05
N GLU A 69 -11.00 22.00 3.31
CA GLU A 69 -10.53 21.10 2.26
C GLU A 69 -11.69 20.29 1.65
N LEU A 70 -12.60 19.82 2.49
CA LEU A 70 -13.80 19.12 2.03
C LEU A 70 -14.68 20.04 1.17
N HIS A 71 -14.87 21.29 1.62
CA HIS A 71 -15.67 22.28 0.89
C HIS A 71 -15.09 22.60 -0.49
N GLU A 72 -13.77 22.77 -0.59
CA GLU A 72 -13.10 23.00 -1.88
C GLU A 72 -13.24 21.81 -2.83
N LYS A 73 -13.17 20.57 -2.33
CA LYS A 73 -13.42 19.37 -3.15
C LYS A 73 -14.86 19.30 -3.64
N LEU A 74 -15.83 19.63 -2.79
CA LEU A 74 -17.25 19.67 -3.17
C LEU A 74 -17.54 20.76 -4.19
N LYS A 75 -16.96 21.96 -4.03
CA LYS A 75 -17.06 23.04 -5.03
C LYS A 75 -16.53 22.64 -6.39
N LYS A 76 -15.35 21.98 -6.44
CA LYS A 76 -14.81 21.46 -7.70
C LYS A 76 -15.76 20.48 -8.36
N GLY A 77 -16.30 19.53 -7.59
CA GLY A 77 -17.30 18.59 -8.09
C GLY A 77 -18.55 19.29 -8.64
N TYR A 78 -19.02 20.37 -7.99
CA TYR A 78 -20.14 21.17 -8.48
C TYR A 78 -19.82 21.87 -9.80
N ALA A 79 -18.64 22.49 -9.91
CA ALA A 79 -18.19 23.12 -11.15
C ALA A 79 -18.04 22.11 -12.31
N ASP A 80 -17.57 20.89 -12.02
CA ASP A 80 -17.50 19.81 -13.01
C ASP A 80 -18.89 19.37 -13.49
N ILE A 81 -19.89 19.34 -12.60
CA ILE A 81 -21.29 19.09 -12.98
C ILE A 81 -21.81 20.20 -13.89
N GLU A 82 -21.56 21.46 -13.56
CA GLU A 82 -21.96 22.61 -14.38
C GLU A 82 -21.28 22.59 -15.76
N ALA A 83 -20.02 22.15 -15.83
CA ALA A 83 -19.27 22.00 -17.06
C ALA A 83 -19.68 20.76 -17.89
N GLY A 84 -20.55 19.90 -17.37
CA GLY A 84 -20.95 18.64 -18.02
C GLY A 84 -19.90 17.53 -17.97
N ASN A 85 -18.87 17.68 -17.13
CA ASN A 85 -17.82 16.68 -16.87
C ASN A 85 -18.37 15.57 -15.95
N VAL A 86 -19.46 14.94 -16.37
CA VAL A 86 -20.14 13.88 -15.62
C VAL A 86 -19.95 12.53 -16.31
N GLN A 87 -19.97 11.47 -15.52
CA GLN A 87 -19.88 10.09 -16.02
C GLN A 87 -21.02 9.25 -15.46
N ASN A 88 -21.45 8.24 -16.22
CA ASN A 88 -22.42 7.28 -15.73
C ASN A 88 -21.84 6.54 -14.50
N ALA A 89 -22.61 6.48 -13.42
CA ALA A 89 -22.15 5.87 -12.18
C ALA A 89 -21.76 4.40 -12.35
N ALA A 90 -22.54 3.61 -13.09
CA ALA A 90 -22.28 2.18 -13.28
C ALA A 90 -20.97 1.93 -14.04
N GLU A 91 -20.70 2.72 -15.09
CA GLU A 91 -19.47 2.67 -15.87
C GLU A 91 -18.26 3.10 -15.05
N ALA A 92 -18.40 4.19 -14.28
CA ALA A 92 -17.35 4.66 -13.37
C ALA A 92 -16.94 3.56 -12.37
N PHE A 93 -17.90 2.93 -11.70
CA PHE A 93 -17.62 1.87 -10.74
C PHE A 93 -17.04 0.60 -11.40
N ALA A 94 -17.37 0.32 -12.66
CA ALA A 94 -16.74 -0.77 -13.40
C ALA A 94 -15.24 -0.51 -13.61
N VAL A 95 -14.87 0.67 -14.10
CA VAL A 95 -13.47 1.08 -14.31
C VAL A 95 -12.66 1.08 -13.01
N PHE A 96 -13.26 1.53 -11.90
CA PHE A 96 -12.58 1.51 -10.60
C PHE A 96 -12.24 0.09 -10.12
N ARG A 97 -13.14 -0.88 -10.36
CA ARG A 97 -12.93 -2.28 -9.95
C ARG A 97 -11.87 -3.01 -10.79
N GLU A 98 -11.62 -2.58 -12.02
CA GLU A 98 -10.56 -3.14 -12.86
C GLU A 98 -9.15 -2.63 -12.49
N LYS A 99 -9.06 -1.50 -11.77
CA LYS A 99 -7.80 -0.88 -11.36
C LYS A 99 -7.36 -1.22 -9.92
N LEU A 100 -8.16 -2.00 -9.19
CA LEU A 100 -7.83 -2.54 -7.86
C LEU A 100 -7.16 -3.91 -8.00
#